data_AF-A0A2D4YY25-F1
#
_entry.id   AF-A0A2D4YY25-F1
#
_cell.length_a   1.000
_cell.length_b   1.000
_cell.length_c   1.000
_cell.angle_alpha   90.00
_cell.angle_beta   90.00
_cell.angle_gamma   90.00
#
_symmetry.space_group_name_H-M   'P 1'
#
loop_
_entity.id
_entity.type
_entity.pdbx_description
1 polymer ?
#
loop_
_entity_poly.entity_id
_entity_poly.type
_entity_poly.pdbx_seq_one_letter_code
_entity_poly.pdbx_strand_id
1 'polypeptide(L)'
;MFNEYNKTSYEVESDFVTGGCLQGYTDAISFYDLVELFGKPTEDTAFIDEKVNVSWSITGKRYYIDEYGDEDWDYVKATVYNWKTGGVPHGNYEWHIGGTGWDSIEFIETIIKEKLKPEYNWND
;
A
#
# COMPACT_ATOMS: atom_id res chain seq x y z
N MET A 1 19.26 3.85 14.23
CA MET A 1 18.37 3.14 15.17
C MET A 1 17.06 2.99 14.41
N PHE A 2 16.56 1.76 14.22
CA PHE A 2 15.27 1.55 13.57
C PHE A 2 14.21 1.61 14.68
N ASN A 3 13.14 2.38 14.48
CA ASN A 3 12.03 2.42 15.41
C ASN A 3 11.32 1.06 15.39
N GLU A 4 11.04 0.49 16.57
CA GLU A 4 10.22 -0.72 16.67
C GLU A 4 8.76 -0.30 16.63
N TYR A 5 8.12 -0.49 15.48
CA TYR A 5 6.73 -0.11 15.29
C TYR A 5 5.79 -1.12 15.95
N ASN A 6 4.86 -0.62 16.77
CA ASN A 6 3.95 -1.43 17.56
C ASN A 6 2.50 -1.42 17.05
N LYS A 7 2.17 -0.49 16.15
CA LYS A 7 0.85 -0.35 15.55
C LYS A 7 0.95 0.32 14.19
N THR A 8 0.08 -0.11 13.27
CA THR A 8 -0.08 0.49 11.95
C THR A 8 -1.54 0.89 11.74
N SER A 9 -1.78 2.10 11.21
CA SER A 9 -3.08 2.50 10.67
C SER A 9 -2.93 3.11 9.28
N TYR A 10 -3.98 3.00 8.46
CA TYR A 10 -3.94 3.48 7.09
C TYR A 10 -5.30 3.92 6.57
N GLU A 11 -5.24 4.74 5.53
CA GLU A 11 -6.37 5.22 4.75
C GLU A 11 -6.09 4.96 3.25
N VAL A 12 -7.16 4.73 2.48
CA VAL A 12 -7.09 4.58 1.03
C VAL A 12 -7.57 5.87 0.39
N GLU A 13 -6.67 6.53 -0.35
CA GLU A 13 -6.90 7.84 -0.97
C GLU A 13 -7.67 7.73 -2.28
N SER A 14 -8.50 8.75 -2.56
CA SER A 14 -9.17 8.91 -3.85
C SER A 14 -8.27 9.53 -4.93
N ASP A 15 -7.23 10.25 -4.50
CA ASP A 15 -6.28 10.88 -5.39
C ASP A 15 -4.97 10.09 -5.45
N PHE A 16 -4.32 10.15 -6.61
CA PHE A 16 -3.05 9.46 -6.82
C PHE A 16 -1.92 10.09 -6.00
N VAL A 17 -1.21 9.27 -5.23
CA VAL A 17 -0.02 9.69 -4.49
C VAL A 17 1.17 9.81 -5.44
N THR A 18 1.60 11.05 -5.69
CA THR A 18 2.75 11.37 -6.56
C THR A 18 4.06 11.48 -5.80
N GLY A 19 5.19 11.41 -6.53
CA GLY A 19 6.53 11.65 -5.99
C GLY A 19 7.27 10.42 -5.44
N GLY A 20 6.62 9.25 -5.45
CA GLY A 20 7.25 7.98 -5.11
C GLY A 20 7.93 7.29 -6.31
N CYS A 21 8.73 6.27 -6.02
CA CYS A 21 9.26 5.32 -7.00
C CYS A 21 9.11 3.88 -6.49
N LEU A 22 9.41 2.90 -7.34
CA LEU A 22 9.39 1.48 -6.96
C LEU A 22 10.35 1.24 -5.78
N GLN A 23 9.81 0.71 -4.68
CA GLN A 23 10.59 0.31 -3.51
C GLN A 23 10.77 -1.19 -3.46
N GLY A 24 9.73 -1.95 -3.81
CA GLY A 24 9.78 -3.41 -3.76
C GLY A 24 8.50 -4.04 -4.27
N TYR A 25 8.25 -5.26 -3.81
CA TYR A 25 7.11 -6.08 -4.23
C TYR A 25 6.42 -6.67 -3.03
N THR A 26 5.11 -6.92 -3.14
CA THR A 26 4.40 -7.74 -2.15
C THR A 26 4.80 -9.20 -2.31
N ASP A 27 4.60 -9.99 -1.25
CA ASP A 27 4.38 -11.43 -1.43
C ASP A 27 3.25 -11.67 -2.44
N ALA A 28 3.28 -12.82 -3.12
CA ALA A 28 2.31 -13.14 -4.15
C ALA A 28 0.88 -13.21 -3.59
N ILE A 29 0.05 -12.24 -3.96
CA ILE A 29 -1.32 -12.03 -3.46
C ILE A 29 -2.27 -11.76 -4.63
N SER A 30 -3.54 -12.16 -4.48
CA SER A 30 -4.53 -11.97 -5.55
C SER A 30 -5.08 -10.55 -5.56
N PHE A 31 -5.56 -10.10 -6.74
CA PHE A 31 -6.30 -8.84 -6.86
C PHE A 31 -7.48 -8.76 -5.88
N TYR A 32 -8.19 -9.87 -5.68
CA TYR A 32 -9.37 -9.89 -4.82
C TYR A 32 -9.02 -9.71 -3.34
N ASP A 33 -7.93 -10.30 -2.87
CA ASP A 33 -7.46 -10.09 -1.50
C ASP A 33 -7.05 -8.63 -1.27
N LEU A 34 -6.42 -8.00 -2.27
CA LEU A 34 -6.11 -6.56 -2.22
C LEU A 34 -7.37 -5.70 -2.20
N VAL A 35 -8.40 -6.04 -2.97
CA VAL A 35 -9.71 -5.37 -2.90
C VAL A 35 -10.37 -5.58 -1.53
N GLU A 36 -10.24 -6.74 -0.89
CA GLU A 36 -10.77 -6.94 0.46
C GLU A 36 -10.05 -6.08 1.51
N LEU A 37 -8.77 -5.79 1.33
CA LEU A 37 -7.97 -4.97 2.24
C LEU A 37 -8.11 -3.47 1.95
N PHE A 38 -8.08 -3.07 0.69
CA PHE A 38 -8.00 -1.67 0.26
C PHE A 38 -9.29 -1.15 -0.38
N GLY A 39 -10.32 -1.98 -0.54
CA GLY A 39 -11.52 -1.66 -1.30
C GLY A 39 -11.25 -1.39 -2.76
N LYS A 40 -12.08 -0.57 -3.38
CA LYS A 40 -11.97 -0.23 -4.80
C LYS A 40 -10.62 0.48 -5.10
N PRO A 41 -9.95 0.14 -6.22
CA PRO A 41 -8.76 0.87 -6.66
C PRO A 41 -8.97 2.38 -6.80
N THR A 42 -7.92 3.14 -6.49
CA THR A 42 -7.85 4.59 -6.75
C THR A 42 -7.85 4.87 -8.25
N GLU A 43 -7.12 4.05 -9.02
CA GLU A 43 -7.17 4.05 -10.48
C GLU A 43 -7.50 2.66 -11.00
N ASP A 44 -8.47 2.59 -11.92
CA ASP A 44 -8.86 1.36 -12.62
C ASP A 44 -9.08 1.71 -14.10
N THR A 45 -8.05 1.50 -14.91
CA THR A 45 -8.09 1.78 -16.35
C THR A 45 -8.29 0.51 -17.16
N ALA A 46 -7.94 -0.67 -16.64
CA ALA A 46 -8.15 -2.00 -17.22
C ALA A 46 -7.83 -2.21 -18.73
N PHE A 47 -7.22 -1.24 -19.42
CA PHE A 47 -6.88 -1.32 -20.84
C PHE A 47 -5.59 -2.10 -21.06
N ILE A 48 -5.59 -3.02 -22.04
CA ILE A 48 -4.50 -3.97 -22.32
C ILE A 48 -3.14 -3.29 -22.62
N ASP A 49 -3.12 -2.02 -23.02
CA ASP A 49 -1.91 -1.25 -23.37
C ASP A 49 -1.42 -0.29 -22.29
N GLU A 50 -2.18 -0.13 -21.20
CA GLU A 50 -1.77 0.74 -20.10
C GLU A 50 -0.62 0.12 -19.31
N LYS A 51 0.33 0.96 -18.91
CA LYS A 51 1.50 0.52 -18.13
C LYS A 51 1.11 0.10 -16.72
N VAL A 52 0.09 0.75 -16.16
CA VAL A 52 -0.53 0.41 -14.89
C VAL A 52 -2.01 0.24 -15.17
N ASN A 53 -2.57 -0.91 -14.81
CA ASN A 53 -4.00 -1.18 -15.06
C ASN A 53 -4.85 -0.84 -13.83
N VAL A 54 -4.29 -1.07 -12.65
CA VAL A 54 -4.91 -0.88 -11.34
C VAL A 54 -3.86 -0.34 -10.38
N SER A 55 -4.23 0.66 -9.59
CA SER A 55 -3.42 1.20 -8.52
C SER A 55 -4.26 1.58 -7.29
N TRP A 56 -3.69 1.39 -6.11
CA TRP A 56 -4.18 1.96 -4.85
C TRP A 56 -3.17 2.97 -4.33
N SER A 57 -3.67 4.13 -3.91
CA SER A 57 -2.90 5.11 -3.17
C SER A 57 -3.25 5.01 -1.68
N ILE A 58 -2.23 4.78 -0.86
CA ILE A 58 -2.40 4.46 0.56
C ILE A 58 -1.52 5.39 1.36
N THR A 59 -2.09 6.02 2.39
CA THR A 59 -1.31 6.76 3.38
C THR A 59 -1.58 6.20 4.76
N GLY A 60 -0.64 6.39 5.68
CA GLY A 60 -0.81 5.85 7.01
C GLY A 60 0.24 6.28 8.00
N LYS A 61 0.11 5.74 9.21
CA LYS A 61 0.94 6.03 10.35
C LYS A 61 1.47 4.74 10.93
N ARG A 62 2.79 4.69 11.17
CA ARG A 62 3.42 3.63 11.93
C ARG A 62 3.82 4.19 13.30
N TYR A 63 3.20 3.67 14.34
CA TYR A 63 3.37 4.13 15.71
C TYR A 63 4.51 3.39 16.39
N TYR A 64 5.27 4.11 17.21
CA TYR A 64 6.37 3.58 18.01
C TYR A 64 6.43 4.30 19.36
N ILE A 65 7.24 3.76 20.28
CA ILE A 65 7.58 4.44 21.53
C ILE A 65 8.96 5.08 21.34
N ASP A 66 9.07 6.38 21.58
CA ASP A 66 10.32 7.12 21.41
C ASP A 66 11.33 6.84 22.54
N GLU A 67 12.50 7.50 22.49
CA GLU A 67 13.54 7.33 23.51
C GLU A 67 13.14 7.83 24.91
N TYR A 68 12.06 8.61 25.02
CA TYR A 68 11.53 9.16 26.27
C TYR A 68 10.36 8.35 26.83
N GLY A 69 9.86 7.36 26.07
CA GLY A 69 8.74 6.52 26.47
C GLY A 69 7.36 7.04 26.04
N ASP A 70 7.33 8.08 25.19
CA ASP A 70 6.11 8.67 24.66
C ASP A 70 5.71 8.01 23.33
N GLU A 71 4.40 7.97 23.05
CA GLU A 71 3.88 7.47 21.76
C GLU A 71 4.09 8.53 20.67
N ASP A 72 4.80 8.15 19.62
CA ASP A 72 4.98 8.96 18.41
C ASP A 72 4.72 8.08 17.16
N TRP A 73 4.73 8.70 15.99
CA TRP A 73 4.45 8.01 14.73
C TRP A 73 5.20 8.60 13.54
N ASP A 74 5.56 7.71 12.62
CA ASP A 74 6.09 8.09 11.31
C ASP A 74 4.99 8.05 10.26
N TYR A 75 4.95 9.07 9.40
CA TYR A 75 4.03 9.12 8.28
C TYR A 75 4.56 8.35 7.09
N VAL A 76 3.74 7.49 6.50
CA VAL A 76 4.13 6.67 5.34
C VAL A 76 3.16 6.89 4.19
N LYS A 77 3.70 6.98 2.98
CA LYS A 77 2.95 7.03 1.73
C LYS A 77 3.38 5.87 0.84
N ALA A 78 2.42 5.08 0.39
CA ALA A 78 2.67 3.93 -0.48
C ALA A 78 1.67 3.86 -1.63
N THR A 79 2.09 3.25 -2.73
CA THR A 79 1.17 2.80 -3.79
C THR A 79 1.32 1.32 -4.01
N VAL A 80 0.23 0.62 -4.27
CA VAL A 80 0.23 -0.80 -4.67
C VAL A 80 -0.34 -0.89 -6.06
N TYR A 81 0.40 -1.44 -7.02
CA TYR A 81 0.01 -1.38 -8.43
C TYR A 81 0.57 -2.55 -9.24
N ASN A 82 -0.06 -2.84 -10.38
CA ASN A 82 0.49 -3.75 -11.38
C ASN A 82 1.28 -2.96 -12.44
N TRP A 83 2.29 -3.59 -13.06
CA TRP A 83 3.11 -2.93 -14.07
C TRP A 83 3.34 -3.80 -15.30
N LYS A 84 2.90 -3.30 -16.46
CA LYS A 84 3.09 -3.89 -17.80
C LYS A 84 2.67 -5.36 -17.90
N THR A 85 1.60 -5.74 -17.23
CA THR A 85 1.06 -7.10 -17.26
C THR A 85 0.12 -7.36 -18.44
N GLY A 86 -0.25 -6.31 -19.19
CA GLY A 86 -1.20 -6.41 -20.31
C GLY A 86 -2.66 -6.55 -19.88
N GLY A 87 -2.98 -6.20 -18.63
CA GLY A 87 -4.28 -6.38 -17.98
C GLY A 87 -4.14 -6.64 -16.48
N VAL A 88 -5.25 -6.60 -15.74
CA VAL A 88 -5.26 -6.81 -14.28
C VAL A 88 -4.94 -8.28 -13.97
N PRO A 89 -3.91 -8.57 -13.14
CA PRO A 89 -3.63 -9.94 -12.72
C PRO A 89 -4.64 -10.41 -11.66
N HIS A 90 -5.48 -11.39 -12.00
CA HIS A 90 -6.50 -11.93 -11.09
C HIS A 90 -5.99 -13.07 -10.18
N GLY A 91 -4.90 -13.74 -10.58
CA GLY A 91 -4.24 -14.76 -9.75
C GLY A 91 -3.22 -14.16 -8.77
N ASN A 92 -2.47 -15.03 -8.09
CA ASN A 92 -1.37 -14.58 -7.23
C ASN A 92 -0.30 -13.88 -8.07
N TYR A 93 0.03 -12.66 -7.68
CA TYR A 93 0.98 -11.80 -8.36
C TYR A 93 1.79 -11.01 -7.34
N GLU A 94 3.06 -10.76 -7.64
CA GLU A 94 3.94 -9.91 -6.83
C GLU A 94 3.68 -8.44 -7.24
N TRP A 95 2.77 -7.79 -6.51
CA TRP A 95 2.37 -6.42 -6.81
C TRP A 95 3.50 -5.46 -6.52
N HIS A 96 3.63 -4.42 -7.33
CA HIS A 96 4.67 -3.42 -7.12
C HIS A 96 4.26 -2.50 -5.97
N ILE A 97 5.22 -2.20 -5.10
CA ILE A 97 5.08 -1.25 -4.00
C ILE A 97 5.87 0.00 -4.36
N GLY A 98 5.17 1.10 -4.59
CA GLY A 98 5.74 2.44 -4.74
C GLY A 98 5.76 3.18 -3.41
N GLY A 99 6.68 4.13 -3.26
CA GLY A 99 6.80 4.93 -2.05
C GLY A 99 8.00 5.88 -2.09
N THR A 100 8.22 6.60 -0.99
CA THR A 100 9.36 7.52 -0.84
C THR A 100 10.56 6.88 -0.13
N GLY A 101 10.39 5.67 0.41
CA GLY A 101 11.43 4.96 1.13
C GLY A 101 11.09 3.50 1.42
N TRP A 102 12.03 2.81 2.07
CA TRP A 102 11.92 1.40 2.44
C TRP A 102 10.78 1.11 3.44
N ASP A 103 10.40 2.09 4.24
CA ASP A 103 9.27 2.07 5.15
C ASP A 103 7.95 1.71 4.46
N SER A 104 7.81 2.06 3.18
CA SER A 104 6.63 1.76 2.36
C SER A 104 6.44 0.25 2.12
N ILE A 105 7.54 -0.51 2.05
CA ILE A 105 7.49 -1.98 1.86
C ILE A 105 6.96 -2.63 3.14
N GLU A 106 7.63 -2.36 4.27
CA GLU A 106 7.24 -2.93 5.56
C GLU A 106 5.82 -2.55 5.97
N PHE A 107 5.40 -1.32 5.65
CA PHE A 107 4.05 -0.84 5.89
C PHE A 107 2.99 -1.66 5.14
N ILE A 108 3.16 -1.86 3.83
CA ILE A 108 2.21 -2.64 3.01
C ILE A 108 2.22 -4.12 3.42
N GLU A 109 3.40 -4.69 3.66
CA GLU A 109 3.52 -6.08 4.13
C GLU A 109 2.83 -6.30 5.47
N THR A 110 2.95 -5.34 6.40
CA THR A 110 2.25 -5.38 7.70
C THR A 110 0.75 -5.41 7.49
N ILE A 111 0.21 -4.51 6.66
CA ILE A 111 -1.24 -4.47 6.36
C ILE A 111 -1.73 -5.80 5.80
N ILE A 112 -1.01 -6.37 4.82
CA ILE A 112 -1.39 -7.64 4.17
C ILE A 112 -1.33 -8.79 5.16
N LYS A 113 -0.21 -8.93 5.88
CA LYS A 113 0.05 -10.06 6.77
C LYS A 113 -0.89 -10.07 7.98
N GLU A 114 -1.14 -8.90 8.56
CA GLU A 114 -2.03 -8.75 9.70
C GLU A 114 -3.50 -8.58 9.29
N LYS A 115 -3.77 -8.48 7.98
CA LYS A 115 -5.09 -8.26 7.40
C LYS A 115 -5.80 -7.06 8.01
N LEU A 116 -5.04 -5.97 8.17
CA LEU A 116 -5.56 -4.73 8.71
C LEU A 116 -6.69 -4.21 7.81
N LYS A 117 -7.64 -3.53 8.41
CA LYS A 117 -8.71 -2.82 7.70
C LYS A 117 -8.42 -1.32 7.72
N PRO A 118 -8.81 -0.59 6.66
CA PRO A 118 -8.54 0.83 6.61
C PRO A 118 -9.35 1.54 7.70
N GLU A 119 -8.77 2.58 8.30
CA GLU A 119 -9.54 3.50 9.15
C GLU A 119 -10.56 4.26 8.32
N TYR A 120 -10.19 4.59 7.08
CA TYR A 120 -11.06 5.21 6.10
C TYR A 120 -10.71 4.80 4.67
N ASN A 121 -11.71 4.69 3.80
CA ASN A 121 -11.55 4.45 2.37
C ASN A 121 -12.33 5.49 1.57
N TRP A 122 -11.62 6.35 0.85
CA TRP A 122 -12.22 7.41 0.03
C TRP A 122 -12.81 6.90 -1.30
N ASN A 123 -12.63 5.62 -1.63
CA ASN A 123 -13.12 5.00 -2.86
C ASN A 123 -14.39 4.14 -2.67
N ASP A 124 -14.87 3.98 -1.44
CA ASP A 124 -16.00 3.12 -1.05
C ASP A 124 -17.36 3.87 -1.08
#